data_AF-A0A378A9W5-F1
#
_entry.id   AF-A0A378A9W5-F1
#
_cell.length_a   1.000
_cell.length_b   1.000
_cell.length_c   1.000
_cell.angle_alpha   90.00
_cell.angle_beta   90.00
_cell.angle_gamma   90.00
#
_symmetry.space_group_name_H-M   'P 1'
#
loop_
_entity.id
_entity.type
_entity.pdbx_description
1 polymer ?
#
loop_
_entity_poly.entity_id
_entity_poly.type
_entity_poly.pdbx_seq_one_letter_code
_entity_poly.pdbx_strand_id
1 'polypeptide(L)'
;MEFDFIVCDSPAGIETGALMALYFADEAIITTNPEVSSVRDSDRILGILASKSRRAENGEEPIKEHLLLTRYNPGRVNKGDMLSMEDVLEILRINLVGVIPEDQSVCAHPTRVSR
;
A
#
# COMPACT_ATOMS: atom_id res chain seq x y z
N MET A 1 6.85 27.77 7.50
CA MET A 1 7.26 26.36 7.30
C MET A 1 6.50 25.89 6.09
N GLU A 2 7.16 25.82 4.94
CA GLU A 2 6.65 25.12 3.77
C GLU A 2 7.39 23.79 3.72
N PHE A 3 6.62 22.70 3.68
CA PHE A 3 7.12 21.36 3.42
C PHE A 3 6.67 21.00 2.02
N ASP A 4 7.59 20.49 1.19
CA ASP A 4 7.25 19.99 -0.14
C ASP A 4 6.47 18.66 -0.05
N PHE A 5 6.78 17.86 0.97
CA PHE A 5 6.17 16.55 1.20
C PHE A 5 5.90 16.30 2.68
N ILE A 6 4.75 15.71 2.98
CA ILE A 6 4.39 15.19 4.30
C ILE A 6 4.10 13.70 4.12
N VAL A 7 4.91 12.85 4.74
CA VAL A 7 4.75 11.40 4.68
C VAL A 7 4.06 10.93 5.95
N CYS A 8 2.85 10.38 5.80
CA CYS A 8 2.09 9.79 6.89
C CYS A 8 2.32 8.28 6.94
N ASP A 9 3.04 7.79 7.94
CA ASP A 9 3.17 6.36 8.21
C ASP A 9 1.89 5.83 8.86
N SER A 10 1.02 5.22 8.05
CA SER A 10 -0.26 4.68 8.50
C SER A 10 -0.06 3.37 9.24
N PRO A 11 -0.76 3.12 10.37
CA PRO A 11 -0.81 1.78 10.94
C PRO A 11 -1.46 0.81 9.94
N ALA A 12 -1.12 -0.47 10.08
CA ALA A 12 -1.73 -1.54 9.28
C ALA A 12 -3.21 -1.74 9.65
N GLY A 13 -4.00 -2.24 8.69
CA GLY A 13 -5.39 -2.58 8.88
C GLY A 13 -6.36 -1.44 8.56
N ILE A 14 -7.64 -1.66 8.87
CA ILE A 14 -8.78 -0.77 8.52
C ILE A 14 -9.33 -0.03 9.74
N GLU A 15 -8.55 0.03 10.82
CA GLU A 15 -8.96 0.61 12.10
C GLU A 15 -8.92 2.15 12.05
N THR A 16 -9.45 2.79 13.09
CA THR A 16 -9.54 4.26 13.19
C THR A 16 -8.19 4.94 12.97
N GLY A 17 -7.08 4.35 13.44
CA GLY A 17 -5.75 4.91 13.25
C GLY A 17 -5.34 5.00 11.78
N ALA A 18 -5.65 3.96 10.99
CA ALA A 18 -5.33 3.94 9.56
C ALA A 18 -6.18 4.97 8.83
N LEU A 19 -7.49 5.02 9.12
CA LEU A 19 -8.42 5.99 8.55
C LEU A 19 -7.98 7.45 8.81
N MET A 20 -7.51 7.76 10.01
CA MET A 20 -7.05 9.12 10.34
C MET A 20 -5.80 9.52 9.56
N ALA A 21 -4.87 8.58 9.34
CA ALA A 21 -3.64 8.85 8.59
C ALA A 21 -3.92 9.15 7.10
N LEU A 22 -4.97 8.53 6.54
CA LEU A 22 -5.33 8.66 5.12
C LEU A 22 -6.44 9.69 4.83
N TYR A 23 -7.14 10.19 5.85
CA TYR A 23 -8.32 11.05 5.68
C TYR A 23 -8.03 12.33 4.86
N PHE A 24 -6.84 12.92 5.05
CA PHE A 24 -6.41 14.16 4.39
C PHE A 24 -5.36 13.92 3.28
N ALA A 25 -5.14 12.67 2.87
CA ALA A 25 -4.12 12.37 1.88
C ALA A 25 -4.50 12.90 0.49
N ASP A 26 -3.50 13.37 -0.26
CA ASP A 26 -3.63 13.70 -1.69
C ASP A 26 -3.29 12.50 -2.56
N GLU A 27 -2.29 11.72 -2.13
CA GLU A 27 -1.80 10.52 -2.76
C GLU A 27 -1.66 9.41 -1.72
N ALA A 28 -1.91 8.16 -2.11
CA ALA A 28 -1.79 6.99 -1.26
C ALA A 28 -0.88 5.95 -1.92
N ILE A 29 0.17 5.55 -1.20
CA ILE A 29 1.04 4.44 -1.57
C ILE A 29 0.57 3.19 -0.84
N ILE A 30 -0.08 2.29 -1.56
CA ILE A 30 -0.55 1.01 -1.07
C ILE A 30 0.61 0.02 -1.15
N THR A 31 1.09 -0.39 0.03
CA THR A 31 2.17 -1.37 0.14
C THR A 31 1.59 -2.77 0.21
N THR A 32 1.90 -3.61 -0.77
CA THR A 32 1.28 -4.93 -0.92
C THR A 32 2.35 -5.99 -1.14
N ASN A 33 2.24 -7.12 -0.44
CA ASN A 33 3.01 -8.32 -0.75
C ASN A 33 2.28 -9.13 -1.82
N PRO A 34 2.99 -9.87 -2.69
CA PRO A 34 2.41 -10.73 -3.73
C PRO A 34 1.77 -12.03 -3.16
N GLU A 35 0.89 -11.87 -2.18
CA GLU A 35 0.16 -12.94 -1.49
C GLU A 35 -1.34 -12.61 -1.48
N VAL A 36 -2.19 -13.63 -1.66
CA VAL A 36 -3.64 -13.46 -1.81
C VAL A 36 -4.28 -12.69 -0.64
N SER A 37 -3.82 -12.91 0.59
CA SER A 37 -4.29 -12.20 1.78
C SER A 37 -3.97 -10.71 1.71
N SER A 38 -2.71 -10.36 1.42
CA SER A 38 -2.25 -8.97 1.37
C SER A 38 -2.93 -8.19 0.25
N VAL A 39 -3.16 -8.82 -0.90
CA VAL A 39 -3.89 -8.20 -2.01
C VAL A 39 -5.34 -7.92 -1.63
N ARG A 40 -6.03 -8.88 -0.99
CA ARG A 40 -7.42 -8.68 -0.54
C ARG A 40 -7.56 -7.57 0.50
N ASP A 41 -6.61 -7.45 1.42
CA ASP A 41 -6.64 -6.37 2.41
C ASP A 41 -6.35 -5.01 1.75
N SER A 42 -5.48 -4.98 0.74
CA SER A 42 -5.21 -3.78 -0.05
C SER A 42 -6.45 -3.31 -0.80
N ASP A 43 -7.19 -4.24 -1.43
CA ASP A 43 -8.48 -3.94 -2.10
C ASP A 43 -9.52 -3.32 -1.14
N ARG A 44 -9.59 -3.82 0.10
CA ARG A 44 -10.46 -3.22 1.13
C ARG A 44 -10.05 -1.78 1.47
N ILE A 45 -8.75 -1.50 1.55
CA ILE A 45 -8.25 -0.16 1.83
C ILE A 45 -8.59 0.80 0.68
N LEU A 46 -8.45 0.36 -0.57
CA LEU A 46 -8.88 1.15 -1.74
C LEU A 46 -10.36 1.51 -1.64
N GLY A 47 -11.23 0.55 -1.29
CA GLY A 47 -12.65 0.82 -1.06
C GLY A 47 -12.92 1.83 0.06
N ILE A 48 -12.10 1.85 1.11
CA ILE A 48 -12.19 2.83 2.21
C ILE A 48 -11.71 4.20 1.73
N LEU A 49 -10.61 4.29 0.99
CA LEU A 49 -10.11 5.55 0.44
C LEU A 49 -11.16 6.21 -0.47
N ALA A 50 -11.81 5.42 -1.32
CA ALA A 50 -12.85 5.88 -2.23
C ALA A 50 -14.16 6.30 -1.54
N SER A 51 -14.37 5.97 -0.26
CA SER A 51 -15.65 6.21 0.44
C SER A 51 -15.57 7.06 1.69
N LYS A 52 -14.44 7.06 2.41
CA LYS A 52 -14.28 7.69 3.73
C LYS A 52 -13.13 8.70 3.79
N SER A 53 -12.40 8.92 2.71
CA SER A 53 -11.47 10.05 2.66
C SER A 53 -12.25 11.36 2.63
N ARG A 54 -11.66 12.45 3.12
CA ARG A 54 -12.26 13.79 3.02
C ARG A 54 -12.63 14.12 1.58
N ARG A 55 -11.73 13.77 0.64
CA ARG A 55 -11.92 13.99 -0.80
C ARG A 55 -13.14 13.23 -1.31
N ALA A 56 -13.31 11.97 -0.92
CA ALA A 56 -14.49 11.17 -1.28
C ALA A 56 -15.79 11.74 -0.66
N GLU A 57 -15.76 12.12 0.62
CA GLU A 57 -16.92 12.66 1.34
C GLU A 57 -17.40 13.99 0.75
N ASN A 58 -16.46 14.83 0.30
CA ASN A 58 -16.75 16.14 -0.28
C ASN A 58 -16.96 16.13 -1.80
N GLY A 59 -16.80 14.97 -2.46
CA GLY A 59 -16.87 14.86 -3.92
C GLY A 59 -15.75 15.61 -4.64
N GLU A 60 -14.59 15.76 -4.01
CA GLU A 60 -13.38 16.33 -4.58
C GLU A 60 -12.68 15.33 -5.52
N GLU A 61 -11.56 15.73 -6.13
CA GLU A 61 -10.73 14.81 -6.90
C GLU A 61 -10.28 13.64 -6.01
N PRO A 62 -10.50 12.38 -6.43
CA PRO A 62 -10.11 11.20 -5.67
C PRO A 62 -8.61 11.18 -5.34
N ILE A 63 -8.26 10.51 -4.25
CA ILE A 63 -6.86 10.29 -3.88
C ILE A 63 -6.18 9.52 -5.02
N LYS A 64 -4.97 9.95 -5.40
CA LYS A 64 -4.18 9.21 -6.39
C LYS A 64 -3.56 7.98 -5.74
N GLU A 65 -3.96 6.81 -6.24
CA GLU A 65 -3.56 5.53 -5.69
C GLU A 65 -2.37 4.95 -6.45
N HIS A 66 -1.35 4.53 -5.69
CA HIS A 66 -0.12 3.96 -6.21
C HIS A 66 0.17 2.62 -5.54
N LEU A 67 0.51 1.61 -6.31
CA LEU A 67 0.93 0.30 -5.81
C LEU A 67 2.44 0.26 -5.64
N LEU A 68 2.88 -0.10 -4.44
CA LEU A 68 4.25 -0.51 -4.15
C LEU A 68 4.25 -2.01 -3.81
N LEU A 69 4.68 -2.82 -4.77
CA LEU A 69 4.81 -4.26 -4.56
C LEU A 69 6.09 -4.51 -3.75
N THR A 70 5.98 -5.15 -2.59
CA THR A 70 7.13 -5.41 -1.71
C THR A 70 7.37 -6.90 -1.51
N ARG A 71 8.60 -7.24 -1.10
CA ARG A 71 9.07 -8.62 -0.91
C ARG A 71 8.87 -9.52 -2.13
N TYR A 72 9.04 -8.97 -3.33
CA TYR A 72 8.84 -9.72 -4.56
C TYR A 72 9.96 -10.74 -4.78
N ASN A 73 9.60 -11.98 -5.10
CA ASN A 73 10.55 -13.07 -5.32
C ASN A 73 10.21 -13.82 -6.62
N PRO A 74 10.91 -13.52 -7.74
CA PRO A 74 10.63 -14.15 -9.03
C PRO A 74 10.74 -15.68 -8.99
N GLY A 75 11.64 -16.21 -8.15
CA GLY A 75 11.82 -17.65 -7.99
C GLY A 75 10.61 -18.34 -7.35
N ARG A 76 9.89 -17.66 -6.46
CA ARG A 76 8.64 -18.16 -5.85
C ARG A 76 7.45 -18.02 -6.80
N VAL A 77 7.41 -16.94 -7.59
CA VAL A 77 6.39 -16.74 -8.64
C VAL A 77 6.45 -17.87 -9.67
N ASN A 78 7.64 -18.18 -10.19
CA ASN A 78 7.83 -19.26 -11.18
C ASN A 78 7.46 -20.65 -10.64
N LYS A 79 7.46 -20.85 -9.33
CA LYS A 79 7.05 -22.10 -8.67
C LYS A 79 5.54 -22.18 -8.40
N GLY A 80 4.81 -21.08 -8.58
CA GLY A 80 3.39 -20.99 -8.25
C GLY A 80 3.10 -20.75 -6.76
N ASP A 81 4.13 -20.45 -5.96
CA ASP A 81 4.00 -20.21 -4.50
C ASP A 81 3.65 -18.75 -4.17
N MET A 82 3.61 -17.87 -5.18
CA MET A 82 3.49 -16.42 -5.04
C MET A 82 2.77 -15.86 -6.27
N LEU A 83 1.96 -14.82 -6.09
CA LEU A 83 1.27 -14.16 -7.21
C LEU A 83 2.27 -13.42 -8.12
N SER A 84 2.00 -13.42 -9.42
CA SER A 84 2.78 -12.61 -10.34
C SER A 84 2.45 -11.12 -10.16
N MET A 85 3.32 -10.24 -10.68
CA MET A 85 3.08 -8.80 -10.62
C MET A 85 1.83 -8.45 -11.42
N GLU A 86 1.65 -9.11 -12.56
CA GLU A 86 0.52 -8.97 -13.47
C GLU A 86 -0.80 -9.33 -12.78
N ASP A 87 -0.83 -10.44 -12.04
CA ASP A 87 -2.02 -10.86 -11.28
C ASP A 87 -2.43 -9.80 -10.24
N VAL A 88 -1.45 -9.24 -9.52
CA VAL A 88 -1.72 -8.21 -8.50
C VAL A 88 -2.25 -6.93 -9.15
N LEU A 89 -1.70 -6.52 -10.30
CA LEU A 89 -2.17 -5.35 -11.04
C LEU A 89 -3.58 -5.53 -11.60
N GLU A 90 -3.90 -6.73 -12.09
CA GLU A 90 -5.24 -7.05 -12.58
C GLU A 90 -6.29 -6.98 -11.47
N ILE A 91 -5.93 -7.41 -10.26
CA ILE A 91 -6.81 -7.38 -9.10
C ILE A 91 -7.01 -5.95 -8.58
N LEU A 92 -5.93 -5.23 -8.30
CA LEU A 92 -6.01 -3.92 -7.62
C LEU A 92 -6.30 -2.76 -8.57
N ARG A 93 -5.96 -2.87 -9.86
CA ARG A 93 -6.24 -1.87 -10.91
C ARG A 93 -5.73 -0.45 -10.61
N ILE A 94 -4.60 -0.36 -9.92
CA ILE A 94 -3.92 0.91 -9.58
C ILE A 94 -2.52 0.98 -10.20
N ASN A 95 -1.96 2.19 -10.29
CA ASN A 95 -0.69 2.41 -10.96
C ASN A 95 0.49 1.86 -10.16
N LEU A 96 1.29 0.98 -10.76
CA LEU A 96 2.53 0.51 -10.15
C LEU A 96 3.56 1.64 -10.09
N VAL A 97 4.02 1.99 -8.89
CA VAL A 97 5.13 2.96 -8.71
C VAL A 97 6.48 2.26 -8.53
N GLY A 98 6.48 1.02 -8.04
CA GLY A 98 7.72 0.28 -7.87
C GLY A 98 7.53 -1.15 -7.39
N VAL A 99 8.61 -1.92 -7.51
CA VAL A 99 8.72 -3.29 -7.01
C VAL A 99 9.99 -3.40 -6.18
N ILE A 100 9.84 -3.80 -4.92
CA ILE A 100 10.95 -4.04 -3.98
C ILE A 100 11.17 -5.55 -3.90
N PRO A 101 12.35 -6.06 -4.31
CA PRO A 101 12.66 -7.48 -4.21
C PRO A 101 12.84 -7.90 -2.74
N GLU A 102 12.63 -9.19 -2.47
CA GLU A 102 12.91 -9.76 -1.14
C GLU A 102 14.41 -9.70 -0.83
N ASP A 103 14.77 -9.02 0.27
CA ASP A 103 16.16 -8.88 0.74
C ASP A 103 16.26 -9.29 2.22
N GLN A 104 17.19 -10.20 2.53
CA GLN A 104 17.47 -10.67 3.88
C GLN A 104 18.11 -9.60 4.77
N SER A 105 18.75 -8.58 4.18
CA SER A 105 19.43 -7.49 4.90
C SER A 105 18.47 -6.60 5.69
N VAL A 106 17.22 -6.45 5.19
CA VAL A 106 16.16 -5.62 5.78
C VAL A 106 15.68 -6.23 7.10
N CYS A 107 15.59 -7.56 7.19
CA CYS A 107 15.17 -8.24 8.42
C CYS A 107 16.26 -8.20 9.51
N ALA A 108 17.53 -8.03 9.13
CA ALA A 108 18.64 -7.87 10.07
C ALA A 108 18.71 -6.45 10.68
N HIS A 109 18.07 -5.46 10.05
CA HIS A 109 17.98 -4.08 10.53
C HIS A 109 16.53 -3.64 10.74
N PRO A 110 15.77 -4.27 11.66
CA PRO A 110 14.47 -3.76 12.01
C PRO A 110 14.70 -2.40 12.68
N THR A 111 14.27 -1.32 12.04
CA THR A 111 14.26 0.02 12.62
C THR A 111 13.46 -0.06 13.91
N ARG A 112 14.14 -0.12 15.06
CA ARG A 112 13.46 -0.08 16.36
C ARG A 112 12.83 1.30 16.48
N VAL A 113 11.54 1.40 16.19
CA VAL A 113 10.75 2.54 16.62
C VAL A 113 10.66 2.40 18.14
N SER A 114 11.48 3.18 18.84
CA SER A 114 11.35 3.34 20.29
C SER A 114 9.94 3.84 20.56
N ARG A 115 9.10 2.98 21.13
CA ARG A 115 7.84 3.37 21.74
C ARG A 115 8.10 4.29 22.92
#